data_AF-A0A1Y0M6G4-F1
#
_entry.id   AF-A0A1Y0M6G4-F1
#
_cell.length_a   1.000
_cell.length_b   1.000
_cell.length_c   1.000
_cell.angle_alpha   90.00
_cell.angle_beta   90.00
_cell.angle_gamma   90.00
#
_symmetry.space_group_name_H-M   'P 1'
#
loop_
_entity.id
_entity.type
_entity.pdbx_description
1 polymer ?
#
loop_
_entity_poly.entity_id
_entity_poly.type
_entity_poly.pdbx_seq_one_letter_code
_entity_poly.pdbx_strand_id
1 'polypeptide(L)'
;MAYRNKTYVCFDADSDIDYYKAMQSWKATDHIDFNFYDAHDLNNIRETSNEDTIKRRLRERFRDTKLLIVLVGNQTKFHYKYVRWEIEVALKLEIPIIAVNIINSETRVYDKYPPILRDELVLNIQYNRTLIKYSIDNWIDTYNSLKSKEDISNKVWNEQVYRNLSLK
;
A
#
# COMPACT_ATOMS: atom_id res chain seq x y z
N MET A 1 -20.84 12.52 -5.13
CA MET A 1 -19.62 11.69 -5.21
C MET A 1 -19.07 11.49 -3.80
N ALA A 2 -18.88 10.26 -3.36
CA ALA A 2 -18.16 10.01 -2.11
C ALA A 2 -16.69 10.40 -2.34
N TYR A 3 -16.26 11.52 -1.76
CA TYR A 3 -14.89 12.01 -1.87
C TYR A 3 -13.97 11.08 -1.07
N ARG A 4 -13.46 10.03 -1.72
CA ARG A 4 -12.36 9.23 -1.20
C ARG A 4 -11.11 10.11 -1.21
N ASN A 5 -10.65 10.55 -0.05
CA ASN A 5 -9.47 11.42 0.06
C ASN A 5 -8.31 10.75 0.80
N LYS A 6 -8.51 9.57 1.40
CA LYS A 6 -7.53 8.96 2.31
C LYS A 6 -6.64 7.94 1.62
N THR A 7 -5.35 7.98 1.92
CA THR A 7 -4.39 6.92 1.56
C THR A 7 -4.21 5.99 2.75
N TYR A 8 -4.51 4.70 2.57
CA TYR A 8 -4.36 3.67 3.61
C TYR A 8 -3.00 2.98 3.46
N VAL A 9 -2.31 2.69 4.57
CA VAL A 9 -1.03 1.98 4.57
C VAL A 9 -1.17 0.70 5.37
N CYS A 10 -0.88 -0.43 4.73
CA CYS A 10 -0.90 -1.78 5.28
C CYS A 10 0.54 -2.28 5.44
N PHE A 11 0.89 -2.79 6.62
CA PHE A 11 2.24 -3.28 6.94
C PHE A 11 2.19 -4.25 8.13
N ASP A 12 3.28 -4.99 8.32
CA ASP A 12 3.48 -5.82 9.50
C ASP A 12 4.12 -4.98 10.61
N ALA A 13 3.43 -4.71 11.73
CA ALA A 13 4.02 -3.81 12.73
C ALA A 13 4.98 -4.48 13.71
N ASP A 14 5.11 -5.80 13.69
CA ASP A 14 6.14 -6.44 14.51
C ASP A 14 7.53 -6.20 13.90
N SER A 15 7.63 -6.18 12.55
CA SER A 15 8.90 -5.99 11.86
C SER A 15 9.06 -4.64 11.14
N ASP A 16 7.97 -4.04 10.65
CA ASP A 16 8.04 -2.96 9.66
C ASP A 16 7.57 -1.60 10.21
N ILE A 17 7.30 -1.50 11.51
CA ILE A 17 6.76 -0.28 12.15
C ILE A 17 7.66 0.95 11.98
N ASP A 18 8.98 0.76 11.90
CA ASP A 18 9.91 1.87 11.76
C ASP A 18 9.86 2.52 10.38
N TYR A 19 9.57 1.74 9.32
CA TYR A 19 9.29 2.28 7.99
C TYR A 19 8.01 3.10 7.99
N TYR A 20 6.97 2.60 8.66
CA TYR A 20 5.74 3.35 8.82
C TYR A 20 5.94 4.67 9.58
N LYS A 21 6.70 4.67 10.70
CA LYS A 21 7.05 5.89 11.44
C LYS A 21 7.83 6.88 10.57
N ALA A 22 8.75 6.40 9.73
CA ALA A 22 9.47 7.26 8.80
C ALA A 22 8.53 7.93 7.78
N MET A 23 7.54 7.20 7.26
CA MET A 23 6.50 7.78 6.39
C MET A 23 5.67 8.84 7.13
N GLN A 24 5.36 8.63 8.42
CA GLN A 24 4.67 9.62 9.25
C GLN A 24 5.50 10.90 9.39
N SER A 25 6.82 10.79 9.58
CA SER A 25 7.70 11.96 9.58
C SER A 25 7.68 12.71 8.24
N TRP A 26 7.65 11.99 7.11
CA TRP A 26 7.53 12.63 5.79
C TRP A 26 6.19 13.35 5.59
N LYS A 27 5.10 12.87 6.19
CA LYS A 27 3.83 13.63 6.19
C LYS A 27 4.01 15.01 6.82
N ALA A 28 4.67 15.07 7.97
CA ALA A 28 4.88 16.30 8.71
C ALA A 28 5.83 17.27 7.98
N THR A 29 6.83 16.74 7.26
CA THR A 29 7.82 17.57 6.56
C THR A 29 7.40 17.93 5.12
N ASP A 30 6.93 16.96 4.34
CA ASP A 30 6.74 17.05 2.89
C ASP A 30 5.27 17.20 2.46
N HIS A 31 4.36 17.43 3.42
CA HIS A 31 2.91 17.62 3.24
C HIS A 31 2.27 16.53 2.37
N ILE A 32 2.75 15.30 2.48
CA ILE A 32 2.18 14.17 1.74
C ILE A 32 0.92 13.71 2.48
N ASP A 33 -0.22 13.74 1.79
CA ASP A 33 -1.52 13.43 2.39
C ASP A 33 -1.70 11.92 2.62
N PHE A 34 -1.10 11.45 3.71
CA PHE A 34 -1.27 10.11 4.24
C PHE A 34 -2.30 10.13 5.37
N ASN A 35 -3.43 9.45 5.22
CA ASN A 35 -4.32 9.20 6.34
C ASN A 35 -4.04 7.81 6.88
N PHE A 36 -3.00 7.77 7.69
CA PHE A 36 -2.55 6.57 8.36
C PHE A 36 -3.64 6.08 9.30
N TYR A 37 -4.25 4.98 8.92
CA TYR A 37 -5.02 4.17 9.83
C TYR A 37 -4.07 3.15 10.41
N ASP A 38 -3.63 3.40 11.63
CA ASP A 38 -2.88 2.42 12.38
C ASP A 38 -3.77 1.18 12.60
N ALA A 39 -3.35 0.05 12.05
CA ALA A 39 -3.98 -1.24 12.30
C ALA A 39 -3.63 -1.75 13.72
N HIS A 40 -2.60 -1.18 14.38
CA HIS A 40 -2.16 -1.55 15.73
C HIS A 40 -2.76 -0.70 16.84
N ASP A 41 -3.26 0.50 16.55
CA ASP A 41 -4.22 1.17 17.47
C ASP A 41 -5.52 0.33 17.59
N LEU A 42 -5.84 -0.47 16.55
CA LEU A 42 -6.87 -1.50 16.63
C LEU A 42 -6.40 -2.79 17.31
N ASN A 43 -5.11 -3.17 17.26
CA ASN A 43 -4.60 -4.35 17.98
C ASN A 43 -4.44 -4.12 19.49
N ASN A 44 -4.26 -2.87 19.93
CA ASN A 44 -4.44 -2.49 21.33
C ASN A 44 -5.89 -2.66 21.80
N ILE A 45 -6.84 -2.84 20.88
CA ILE A 45 -8.21 -3.28 21.18
C ILE A 45 -8.17 -4.80 21.37
N ARG A 46 -7.44 -5.22 22.41
CA ARG A 46 -7.48 -6.50 23.12
C ARG A 46 -7.47 -7.76 22.25
N GLU A 47 -6.63 -8.70 22.64
CA GLU A 47 -6.72 -10.14 22.30
C GLU A 47 -8.13 -10.77 22.52
N THR A 48 -9.08 -10.04 23.10
CA THR A 48 -10.48 -10.43 23.33
C THR A 48 -11.50 -9.87 22.33
N SER A 49 -11.09 -9.07 21.33
CA SER A 49 -12.01 -8.53 20.32
C SER A 49 -12.33 -9.56 19.23
N ASN A 50 -13.61 -9.77 18.97
CA ASN A 50 -14.07 -10.67 17.90
C ASN A 50 -13.60 -10.17 16.52
N GLU A 51 -13.02 -11.04 15.70
CA GLU A 51 -12.42 -10.77 14.38
C GLU A 51 -13.38 -10.00 13.45
N ASP A 52 -14.67 -10.30 13.54
CA ASP A 52 -15.73 -9.62 12.79
C ASP A 52 -15.81 -8.11 13.09
N THR A 53 -15.51 -7.72 14.33
CA THR A 53 -15.51 -6.31 14.75
C THR A 53 -14.35 -5.55 14.13
N ILE A 54 -13.17 -6.18 14.08
CA ILE A 54 -11.97 -5.62 13.46
C ILE A 54 -12.22 -5.46 11.95
N LYS A 55 -12.70 -6.51 11.28
CA LYS A 55 -13.05 -6.49 9.86
C LYS A 55 -14.11 -5.44 9.52
N ARG A 56 -15.12 -5.24 10.40
CA ARG A 56 -16.14 -4.20 10.21
C ARG A 56 -15.53 -2.80 10.23
N ARG A 57 -14.71 -2.50 11.24
CA ARG A 57 -14.04 -1.19 11.36
C ARG A 57 -13.07 -0.92 10.21
N LEU A 58 -12.31 -1.93 9.80
CA LEU A 58 -11.43 -1.82 8.65
C LEU A 58 -12.24 -1.53 7.37
N ARG A 59 -13.36 -2.22 7.16
CA ARG A 59 -14.25 -1.97 6.02
C ARG A 59 -14.80 -0.54 5.98
N GLU A 60 -15.12 0.03 7.13
CA GLU A 60 -15.54 1.44 7.23
C GLU A 60 -14.41 2.37 6.77
N ARG A 61 -13.16 2.11 7.16
CA ARG A 61 -11.98 2.88 6.75
C ARG A 61 -11.72 2.78 5.24
N PHE A 62 -11.91 1.59 4.65
CA PHE A 62 -11.77 1.39 3.21
C PHE A 62 -12.78 2.19 2.38
N ARG A 63 -13.97 2.54 2.92
CA ARG A 63 -14.96 3.33 2.17
C ARG A 63 -14.45 4.73 1.78
N ASP A 64 -13.63 5.34 2.62
CA ASP A 64 -13.06 6.67 2.42
C ASP A 64 -11.66 6.63 1.77
N THR A 65 -11.16 5.43 1.47
CA THR A 65 -9.80 5.21 0.96
C THR A 65 -9.76 5.31 -0.56
N LYS A 66 -8.91 6.19 -1.09
CA LYS A 66 -8.66 6.35 -2.54
C LYS A 66 -7.51 5.49 -3.05
N LEU A 67 -6.60 5.09 -2.17
CA LEU A 67 -5.35 4.44 -2.52
C LEU A 67 -4.90 3.55 -1.36
N LEU A 68 -4.52 2.32 -1.66
CA LEU A 68 -3.90 1.40 -0.71
C LEU A 68 -2.39 1.33 -0.97
N ILE A 69 -1.58 1.50 0.07
CA ILE A 69 -0.14 1.23 0.06
C ILE A 69 0.11 0.00 0.91
N VAL A 70 0.88 -0.96 0.40
CA VAL A 70 1.26 -2.18 1.12
C VAL A 70 2.77 -2.19 1.26
N LEU A 71 3.29 -2.12 2.50
CA LEU A 71 4.72 -2.33 2.76
C LEU A 71 4.99 -3.84 2.77
N VAL A 72 5.92 -4.26 1.91
CA VAL A 72 6.28 -5.67 1.70
C VAL A 72 7.69 -5.91 2.22
N GLY A 73 7.75 -6.39 3.45
CA GLY A 73 8.94 -6.81 4.20
C GLY A 73 9.20 -8.30 4.16
N ASN A 74 10.30 -8.70 4.82
CA ASN A 74 10.79 -10.08 4.81
C ASN A 74 9.80 -11.03 5.48
N GLN A 75 9.12 -10.53 6.52
CA GLN A 75 8.14 -11.27 7.32
C GLN A 75 6.69 -11.08 6.84
N THR A 76 6.44 -10.11 5.96
CA THR A 76 5.10 -9.89 5.38
C THR A 76 4.67 -11.03 4.44
N LYS A 77 5.62 -11.90 4.04
CA LYS A 77 5.34 -13.22 3.44
C LYS A 77 4.80 -14.25 4.47
N PHE A 78 4.73 -13.93 5.75
CA PHE A 78 4.36 -14.88 6.82
C PHE A 78 3.19 -14.38 7.69
N HIS A 79 3.03 -13.07 7.91
CA HIS A 79 1.93 -12.51 8.72
C HIS A 79 0.66 -12.25 7.87
N TYR A 80 0.00 -13.32 7.46
CA TYR A 80 -1.05 -13.28 6.43
C TYR A 80 -2.46 -12.88 6.88
N LYS A 81 -2.84 -13.00 8.16
CA LYS A 81 -4.29 -13.04 8.47
C LYS A 81 -5.03 -11.73 8.16
N TYR A 82 -4.46 -10.58 8.54
CA TYR A 82 -5.10 -9.28 8.34
C TYR A 82 -4.65 -8.60 7.04
N VAL A 83 -3.35 -8.57 6.75
CA VAL A 83 -2.78 -7.97 5.53
C VAL A 83 -3.41 -8.57 4.27
N ARG A 84 -3.54 -9.90 4.20
CA ARG A 84 -4.19 -10.55 3.06
C ARG A 84 -5.65 -10.14 2.92
N TRP A 85 -6.38 -10.10 4.03
CA TRP A 85 -7.78 -9.69 4.03
C TRP A 85 -7.94 -8.23 3.57
N GLU A 86 -7.04 -7.34 3.98
CA GLU A 86 -7.03 -5.94 3.54
C GLU A 86 -6.80 -5.80 2.04
N ILE A 87 -5.84 -6.57 1.49
CA ILE A 87 -5.60 -6.65 0.04
C ILE A 87 -6.85 -7.17 -0.68
N GLU A 88 -7.44 -8.27 -0.21
CA GLU A 88 -8.67 -8.84 -0.80
C GLU A 88 -9.83 -7.84 -0.80
N VAL A 89 -9.97 -7.05 0.27
CA VAL A 89 -10.99 -6.00 0.34
C VAL A 89 -10.70 -4.86 -0.63
N ALA A 90 -9.44 -4.43 -0.74
CA ALA A 90 -9.06 -3.38 -1.69
C ALA A 90 -9.28 -3.80 -3.15
N LEU A 91 -8.92 -5.03 -3.50
CA LEU A 91 -9.19 -5.60 -4.83
C LEU A 91 -10.71 -5.64 -5.12
N LYS A 92 -11.52 -6.12 -4.18
CA LYS A 92 -13.00 -6.14 -4.30
C LYS A 92 -13.62 -4.74 -4.42
N LEU A 93 -13.03 -3.75 -3.78
CA LEU A 93 -13.47 -2.35 -3.84
C LEU A 93 -12.83 -1.58 -5.00
N GLU A 94 -12.00 -2.26 -5.80
CA GLU A 94 -11.27 -1.72 -6.94
C GLU A 94 -10.46 -0.48 -6.57
N ILE A 95 -9.87 -0.51 -5.39
CA ILE A 95 -9.01 0.56 -4.88
C ILE A 95 -7.61 0.33 -5.48
N PRO A 96 -7.00 1.35 -6.12
CA PRO A 96 -5.63 1.25 -6.62
C PRO A 96 -4.67 0.84 -5.51
N ILE A 97 -3.77 -0.10 -5.80
CA ILE A 97 -2.80 -0.64 -4.84
C ILE A 97 -1.37 -0.31 -5.27
N ILE A 98 -0.56 0.16 -4.32
CA ILE A 98 0.89 0.34 -4.46
C ILE A 98 1.59 -0.61 -3.49
N ALA A 99 2.34 -1.57 -4.01
CA ALA A 99 3.18 -2.44 -3.21
C ALA A 99 4.60 -1.86 -3.13
N VAL A 100 5.09 -1.66 -1.91
CA VAL A 100 6.36 -1.01 -1.61
C VAL A 100 7.30 -2.04 -0.99
N ASN A 101 8.34 -2.43 -1.71
CA ASN A 101 9.35 -3.36 -1.22
C ASN A 101 10.30 -2.66 -0.24
N ILE A 102 10.31 -3.10 1.02
CA ILE A 102 11.23 -2.63 2.08
C ILE A 102 12.43 -3.57 2.30
N ILE A 103 12.42 -4.78 1.73
CA ILE A 103 13.45 -5.80 1.96
C ILE A 103 14.78 -5.42 1.33
N ASN A 104 14.73 -4.90 0.11
CA ASN A 104 15.92 -4.45 -0.59
C ASN A 104 15.52 -3.29 -1.51
N SER A 105 16.01 -2.10 -1.14
CA SER A 105 15.78 -0.83 -1.83
C SER A 105 16.38 -0.77 -3.23
N GLU A 106 17.23 -1.72 -3.62
CA GLU A 106 17.94 -1.75 -4.90
C GLU A 106 17.33 -2.73 -5.91
N THR A 107 16.54 -3.68 -5.45
CA THR A 107 16.02 -4.74 -6.32
C THR A 107 14.58 -4.48 -6.75
N ARG A 108 14.38 -4.28 -8.06
CA ARG A 108 13.08 -4.33 -8.76
C ARG A 108 12.45 -5.74 -8.76
N VAL A 109 12.72 -6.55 -7.74
CA VAL A 109 12.46 -7.99 -7.76
C VAL A 109 11.00 -8.26 -7.43
N TYR A 110 10.28 -8.71 -8.45
CA TYR A 110 8.90 -9.20 -8.42
C TYR A 110 8.70 -10.42 -7.51
N ASP A 111 9.75 -11.20 -7.30
CA ASP A 111 9.62 -12.52 -6.67
C ASP A 111 9.38 -12.46 -5.15
N LYS A 112 9.47 -11.27 -4.55
CA LYS A 112 9.20 -11.06 -3.12
C LYS A 112 7.78 -10.58 -2.83
N TYR A 113 6.95 -10.30 -3.84
CA TYR A 113 5.57 -9.92 -3.62
C TYR A 113 4.67 -11.14 -3.37
N PRO A 114 3.68 -11.02 -2.44
CA PRO A 114 2.66 -12.03 -2.21
C PRO A 114 1.99 -12.48 -3.52
N PRO A 115 1.71 -13.79 -3.71
CA PRO A 115 1.07 -14.31 -4.92
C PRO A 115 -0.24 -13.58 -5.28
N ILE A 116 -1.00 -13.15 -4.28
CA ILE A 116 -2.26 -12.40 -4.47
C ILE A 116 -2.09 -11.05 -5.17
N LEU A 117 -0.89 -10.48 -5.19
CA LEU A 117 -0.59 -9.22 -5.87
C LEU A 117 0.10 -9.41 -7.22
N ARG A 118 0.52 -10.65 -7.57
CA ARG A 118 1.34 -10.89 -8.77
C ARG A 118 0.54 -10.75 -10.05
N ASP A 119 -0.69 -11.23 -10.04
CA ASP A 119 -1.59 -11.30 -11.21
C ASP A 119 -2.66 -10.19 -11.20
N GLU A 120 -2.48 -9.18 -10.35
CA GLU A 120 -3.41 -8.07 -10.18
C GLU A 120 -2.78 -6.75 -10.60
N LEU A 121 -3.62 -5.75 -10.91
CA LEU A 121 -3.20 -4.42 -11.34
C LEU A 121 -2.64 -3.62 -10.15
N VAL A 122 -1.40 -3.92 -9.79
CA VAL A 122 -0.69 -3.38 -8.63
C VAL A 122 0.59 -2.72 -9.10
N LEU A 123 0.88 -1.53 -8.58
CA LEU A 123 2.14 -0.83 -8.83
C LEU A 123 3.20 -1.26 -7.81
N ASN A 124 4.29 -1.83 -8.30
CA ASN A 124 5.41 -2.29 -7.49
C ASN A 124 6.52 -1.24 -7.51
N ILE A 125 6.95 -0.79 -6.33
CA ILE A 125 8.01 0.20 -6.17
C ILE A 125 8.96 -0.16 -5.02
N GLN A 126 10.16 0.42 -5.05
CA GLN A 126 11.09 0.34 -3.92
C GLN A 126 10.72 1.35 -2.84
N TYR A 127 11.09 1.05 -1.59
CA TYR A 127 10.92 1.97 -0.48
C TYR A 127 11.83 3.20 -0.65
N ASN A 128 11.28 4.24 -1.27
CA ASN A 128 11.95 5.51 -1.48
C ASN A 128 10.93 6.63 -1.38
N ARG A 129 11.20 7.63 -0.54
CA ARG A 129 10.29 8.77 -0.28
C ARG A 129 9.81 9.45 -1.56
N THR A 130 10.74 9.81 -2.44
CA THR A 130 10.45 10.54 -3.68
C THR A 130 9.60 9.70 -4.62
N LEU A 131 9.93 8.41 -4.75
CA LEU A 131 9.18 7.48 -5.58
C LEU A 131 7.77 7.23 -5.04
N ILE A 132 7.62 7.06 -3.73
CA ILE A 132 6.33 6.87 -3.07
C ILE A 132 5.44 8.10 -3.28
N LYS A 133 5.97 9.31 -3.07
CA LYS A 133 5.24 10.56 -3.32
C LYS A 133 4.76 10.63 -4.78
N TYR A 134 5.68 10.44 -5.72
CA TYR A 134 5.34 10.43 -7.15
C TYR A 134 4.27 9.38 -7.48
N SER A 135 4.37 8.20 -6.89
CA SER A 135 3.41 7.11 -7.11
C SER A 135 2.03 7.45 -6.59
N ILE A 136 1.91 8.08 -5.42
CA ILE A 136 0.62 8.50 -4.87
C ILE A 136 -0.09 9.51 -5.78
N ASP A 137 0.69 10.43 -6.34
CA ASP A 137 0.17 11.52 -7.17
C ASP A 137 -0.24 11.03 -8.57
N ASN A 138 0.42 10.02 -9.13
CA ASN A 138 0.24 9.61 -10.52
C ASN A 138 -0.43 8.23 -10.72
N TRP A 139 -0.40 7.36 -9.70
CA TRP A 139 -0.86 5.97 -9.87
C TRP A 139 -2.37 5.88 -10.04
N ILE A 140 -3.17 6.71 -9.36
CA ILE A 140 -4.63 6.64 -9.44
C ILE A 140 -5.11 6.86 -10.88
N ASP A 141 -4.58 7.88 -11.55
CA ASP A 141 -4.93 8.18 -12.95
C ASP A 141 -4.43 7.09 -13.90
N THR A 142 -3.22 6.60 -13.66
CA THR A 142 -2.63 5.49 -14.44
C THR A 142 -3.46 4.21 -14.29
N TYR A 143 -3.87 3.87 -13.07
CA TYR A 143 -4.70 2.72 -12.74
C TYR A 143 -6.05 2.80 -13.47
N ASN A 144 -6.73 3.95 -13.42
CA ASN A 144 -8.01 4.14 -14.10
C ASN A 144 -7.88 4.00 -15.63
N SER A 145 -6.77 4.49 -16.20
CA SER A 145 -6.46 4.37 -17.63
C SER A 145 -6.11 2.96 -18.08
N LEU A 146 -5.46 2.17 -17.22
CA LEU A 146 -5.13 0.77 -17.49
C LEU A 146 -6.35 -0.13 -17.35
N LYS A 147 -7.16 0.14 -16.32
CA LYS A 147 -8.39 -0.60 -16.07
C LYS A 147 -9.42 -0.44 -17.19
N SER A 148 -9.53 0.76 -17.79
CA SER A 148 -10.40 0.97 -18.96
C SER A 148 -9.93 0.22 -20.21
N LYS A 149 -8.67 -0.25 -20.22
CA LYS A 149 -8.08 -1.10 -21.26
C LYS A 149 -8.07 -2.59 -20.89
N GLU A 150 -8.74 -2.97 -19.80
CA GLU A 150 -8.80 -4.35 -19.29
C GLU A 150 -7.41 -4.94 -18.96
N ASP A 151 -6.42 -4.09 -18.68
CA ASP A 151 -5.10 -4.53 -18.27
C ASP A 151 -5.08 -4.83 -16.77
N ILE A 152 -4.89 -6.11 -16.44
CA ILE A 152 -4.83 -6.62 -15.07
C ILE A 152 -3.40 -6.94 -14.62
N SER A 153 -2.41 -6.72 -15.49
CA SER A 153 -1.03 -7.08 -15.17
C SER A 153 -0.41 -6.12 -14.16
N ASN A 154 0.47 -6.68 -13.32
CA ASN A 154 1.29 -5.89 -12.42
C ASN A 154 2.11 -4.82 -13.18
N LYS A 155 2.39 -3.71 -12.51
CA LYS A 155 3.13 -2.58 -13.09
C LYS A 155 4.34 -2.21 -12.25
N VAL A 156 5.32 -1.64 -12.93
CA VAL A 156 6.44 -0.90 -12.36
C VAL A 156 6.56 0.42 -13.11
N TRP A 157 7.11 1.43 -12.47
CA TRP A 157 7.45 2.65 -13.20
C TRP A 157 8.55 2.36 -14.24
N ASN A 158 8.46 3.03 -15.39
CA ASN A 158 9.49 2.94 -16.41
C ASN A 158 10.79 3.61 -15.95
N GLU A 159 11.90 3.30 -16.62
CA GLU A 159 13.21 3.84 -16.23
C GLU A 159 13.29 5.37 -16.32
N GLN A 160 12.48 6.00 -17.16
CA GLN A 160 12.46 7.44 -17.31
C GLN A 160 11.97 8.12 -16.02
N VAL A 161 10.97 7.57 -15.34
CA VAL A 161 10.52 8.05 -14.03
C VAL A 161 11.68 7.98 -13.03
N TYR A 162 12.41 6.87 -12.97
CA TYR A 162 13.56 6.73 -12.06
C TYR A 162 14.64 7.77 -12.36
N ARG A 163 14.99 7.96 -13.64
CA ARG A 163 15.96 8.98 -14.06
C ARG A 163 15.51 10.40 -13.70
N ASN A 164 14.24 10.73 -13.93
CA ASN A 164 13.69 12.05 -13.60
C ASN A 164 13.68 12.33 -12.09
N LEU A 165 13.54 11.28 -11.28
CA LEU A 165 13.60 11.37 -9.82
C LEU A 165 15.02 11.23 -9.25
N SER A 166 16.04 11.16 -10.11
CA SER A 166 17.45 10.94 -9.74
C SER A 166 17.66 9.66 -8.92
N LEU A 167 16.88 8.62 -9.20
CA LEU A 167 16.96 7.31 -8.57
C LEU A 167 17.72 6.34 -9.49
N LYS A 168 18.50 5.44 -8.88
CA LYS A 168 19.19 4.35 -9.57
C LYS A 168 18.28 3.14 -9.72
#